data_AF-A0A7V7XJT5-F1
#
_entry.id   AF-A0A7V7XJT5-F1
#
_cell.length_a   1.000
_cell.length_b   1.000
_cell.length_c   1.000
_cell.angle_alpha   90.00
_cell.angle_beta   90.00
_cell.angle_gamma   90.00
#
_symmetry.space_group_name_H-M   'P 1'
#
loop_
_entity.id
_entity.type
_entity.pdbx_description
1 polymer ?
#
loop_
_entity_poly.entity_id
_entity_poly.type
_entity_poly.pdbx_seq_one_letter_code
_entity_poly.pdbx_strand_id
1 'polypeptide(L)'
;MNALSILFLLIFFLILFLTYVIVRRGWLDLTTSAGLCAVMSIFTLIGFGLSREPALALVHAILAAVVIGLIFTGAIIVMASFFRVNEPGEAEKAYLSRNKPPSSN
;
A
#
# COMPACT_ATOMS: atom_id res chain seq x y z
N MET A 1 -0.62 -19.80 14.76
CA MET A 1 0.33 -19.01 13.93
C MET A 1 1.62 -18.87 14.69
N ASN A 2 2.77 -19.14 14.07
CA ASN A 2 4.06 -18.95 14.72
C ASN A 2 4.50 -17.46 14.63
N ALA A 3 5.46 -17.06 15.47
CA ALA A 3 5.94 -15.68 15.53
C ALA A 3 6.49 -15.18 14.18
N LEU A 4 7.10 -16.08 13.40
CA LEU A 4 7.68 -15.76 12.09
C LEU A 4 6.60 -15.41 11.05
N SER A 5 5.50 -16.15 10.99
CA SER A 5 4.36 -15.81 10.12
C SER A 5 3.76 -14.46 10.49
N ILE A 6 3.64 -14.16 11.78
CA ILE A 6 3.13 -12.85 12.23
C ILE A 6 4.07 -11.73 11.77
N LEU A 7 5.39 -11.93 11.89
CA LEU A 7 6.38 -10.96 11.43
C LEU A 7 6.25 -10.68 9.93
N PHE A 8 6.14 -11.71 9.09
CA PHE A 8 5.93 -11.52 7.65
C PHE A 8 4.63 -10.75 7.38
N LEU A 9 3.54 -11.08 8.07
CA LEU A 9 2.28 -10.37 7.91
C LEU A 9 2.40 -8.88 8.28
N LEU A 10 3.10 -8.55 9.37
CA LEU A 10 3.36 -7.17 9.79
C LEU A 10 4.20 -6.42 8.76
N ILE A 11 5.25 -7.05 8.22
CA ILE A 11 6.09 -6.47 7.16
C ILE A 11 5.24 -6.19 5.91
N PHE A 12 4.34 -7.09 5.54
CA PHE A 12 3.44 -6.91 4.40
C PHE A 12 2.54 -5.67 4.59
N PHE A 13 1.91 -5.52 5.74
CA PHE A 13 1.11 -4.31 6.04
C PHE A 13 1.96 -3.04 6.05
N LEU A 14 3.19 -3.10 6.58
CA LEU A 14 4.11 -1.97 6.58
C LEU A 14 4.49 -1.56 5.15
N ILE A 15 4.74 -2.51 4.24
CA ILE A 15 5.02 -2.25 2.82
C ILE A 15 3.82 -1.55 2.15
N LEU A 16 2.60 -2.04 2.39
CA LEU A 16 1.39 -1.41 1.86
C LEU A 16 1.23 0.03 2.35
N PHE A 17 1.44 0.26 3.66
CA PHE A 17 1.37 1.58 4.27
C PHE A 17 2.43 2.53 3.71
N LEU A 18 3.69 2.09 3.61
CA LEU A 18 4.77 2.88 3.03
C LEU A 18 4.49 3.22 1.58
N THR A 19 4.00 2.25 0.79
CA THR A 19 3.63 2.49 -0.62
C THR A 19 2.54 3.55 -0.74
N TYR A 20 1.50 3.46 0.10
CA TYR A 20 0.45 4.48 0.16
C TYR A 20 1.04 5.88 0.43
N VAL A 21 1.91 6.01 1.43
CA VAL A 21 2.56 7.30 1.77
C VAL A 21 3.42 7.80 0.61
N ILE A 22 4.24 6.94 0.02
CA ILE A 22 5.13 7.27 -1.11
C ILE A 22 4.32 7.80 -2.30
N VAL A 23 3.27 7.09 -2.70
CA VAL A 23 2.44 7.49 -3.85
C VAL A 23 1.70 8.78 -3.56
N ARG A 24 1.15 8.92 -2.34
CA ARG A 24 0.41 10.11 -1.91
C ARG A 24 1.31 11.34 -1.87
N ARG A 25 2.53 11.21 -1.34
CA ARG A 25 3.52 12.30 -1.28
C ARG A 25 4.19 12.57 -2.63
N GLY A 26 4.03 11.68 -3.60
CA GLY A 26 4.68 11.77 -4.91
C GLY A 26 6.20 11.64 -4.84
N TRP A 27 6.73 10.88 -3.88
CA TRP A 27 8.18 10.66 -3.75
C TRP A 27 8.76 9.80 -4.86
N LEU A 28 7.95 8.92 -5.44
CA LEU A 28 8.31 8.04 -6.55
C LEU A 28 7.19 8.06 -7.61
N ASP A 29 7.58 7.75 -8.84
CA ASP A 29 6.63 7.52 -9.92
C ASP A 29 5.71 6.34 -9.62
N LEU A 30 4.51 6.37 -10.19
CA LEU A 30 3.47 5.39 -9.93
C LEU A 30 3.90 3.98 -10.32
N THR A 31 4.53 3.82 -11.49
CA THR A 31 5.00 2.53 -12.02
C THR A 31 6.07 1.92 -11.13
N THR A 32 7.05 2.73 -10.70
CA THR A 32 8.12 2.29 -9.81
C THR A 32 7.57 1.88 -8.45
N SER A 33 6.66 2.69 -7.88
CA SER A 33 6.01 2.39 -6.61
C SER A 33 5.17 1.11 -6.66
N ALA A 34 4.40 0.92 -7.74
CA ALA A 34 3.58 -0.27 -7.94
C ALA A 34 4.45 -1.53 -8.10
N GLY A 35 5.51 -1.45 -8.92
CA GLY A 35 6.42 -2.56 -9.13
C GLY A 35 7.13 -2.98 -7.84
N LEU A 36 7.67 -2.02 -7.09
CA LEU A 36 8.35 -2.30 -5.83
C LEU A 36 7.40 -2.90 -4.79
N CYS A 37 6.19 -2.34 -4.66
CA CYS A 37 5.16 -2.82 -3.74
C CYS A 37 4.75 -4.26 -4.07
N ALA A 38 4.50 -4.56 -5.36
CA ALA A 38 4.10 -5.89 -5.80
C ALA A 38 5.17 -6.93 -5.48
N VAL A 39 6.42 -6.67 -5.88
CA VAL A 39 7.55 -7.57 -5.65
C VAL A 39 7.74 -7.84 -4.16
N MET A 40 7.82 -6.79 -3.34
CA MET A 40 8.02 -6.92 -1.90
C MET A 40 6.85 -7.64 -1.22
N SER A 41 5.62 -7.34 -1.63
CA SER A 41 4.41 -8.02 -1.13
C SER A 41 4.43 -9.51 -1.42
N ILE A 42 4.78 -9.89 -2.64
CA ILE A 42 4.86 -11.30 -3.07
C ILE A 42 5.90 -12.05 -2.24
N PHE A 43 7.13 -11.52 -2.12
CA PHE A 43 8.17 -12.16 -1.31
C PHE A 43 7.75 -12.34 0.15
N THR A 44 7.10 -11.33 0.71
CA THR A 44 6.64 -11.37 2.10
C THR A 44 5.53 -12.40 2.30
N LEU A 45 4.59 -12.50 1.36
CA LEU A 45 3.50 -13.48 1.40
C LEU A 45 3.97 -14.92 1.11
N ILE A 46 4.99 -15.11 0.28
CA ILE A 46 5.66 -16.41 0.13
C ILE A 46 6.28 -16.83 1.47
N GLY A 47 7.01 -15.93 2.13
CA GLY A 47 7.58 -16.18 3.46
C GLY A 47 6.51 -16.51 4.51
N PHE A 48 5.39 -15.80 4.46
CA PHE A 48 4.22 -16.10 5.30
C PHE A 48 3.68 -17.51 5.04
N GLY A 49 3.45 -17.89 3.78
CA GLY A 49 2.93 -19.21 3.41
C GLY A 49 3.86 -20.34 3.85
N LEU A 50 5.16 -20.21 3.57
CA LEU A 50 6.17 -21.21 3.94
C LEU A 50 6.35 -21.33 5.45
N SER A 51 6.26 -20.23 6.20
CA SER A 51 6.38 -20.26 7.67
C SER A 51 5.15 -20.85 8.35
N ARG A 52 3.96 -20.68 7.77
CA ARG A 52 2.70 -21.15 8.37
C ARG A 52 2.49 -22.65 8.17
N GLU A 53 2.68 -23.13 6.93
CA GLU A 53 2.38 -24.51 6.54
C GLU A 53 3.51 -25.01 5.62
N PRO A 54 4.62 -25.56 6.16
CA PRO A 54 5.74 -26.03 5.34
C PRO A 54 5.38 -27.24 4.46
N ALA A 55 4.30 -27.94 4.79
CA ALA A 55 3.77 -29.05 4.00
C ALA A 55 2.97 -28.59 2.76
N LEU A 56 2.64 -27.30 2.65
CA LEU A 56 2.01 -26.76 1.45
C LEU A 56 3.02 -26.80 0.30
N ALA A 57 2.61 -27.33 -0.85
CA ALA A 57 3.46 -27.33 -2.04
C ALA A 57 3.87 -25.88 -2.38
N LEU A 58 5.18 -25.64 -2.52
CA LEU A 58 5.78 -24.32 -2.80
C LEU A 58 5.03 -23.56 -3.91
N VAL A 59 4.58 -24.27 -4.94
CA VAL A 59 3.81 -23.73 -6.07
C VAL A 59 2.49 -23.09 -5.63
N HIS A 60 1.75 -23.71 -4.70
CA HIS A 60 0.49 -23.15 -4.17
C HIS A 60 0.75 -21.89 -3.35
N ALA A 61 1.81 -21.88 -2.53
CA ALA A 61 2.18 -20.71 -1.74
C ALA A 61 2.56 -19.52 -2.63
N ILE A 62 3.34 -19.77 -3.69
CA ILE A 62 3.70 -18.74 -4.68
C ILE A 62 2.47 -18.20 -5.39
N LEU A 63 1.60 -19.09 -5.89
CA LEU A 63 0.42 -18.66 -6.65
C LEU A 63 -0.55 -17.83 -5.80
N ALA A 64 -0.79 -18.27 -4.55
CA ALA A 64 -1.59 -17.50 -3.60
C ALA A 64 -0.94 -16.14 -3.27
N ALA A 65 0.37 -16.10 -3.04
CA ALA A 65 1.10 -14.87 -2.75
C ALA A 65 1.07 -13.87 -3.92
N VAL A 66 1.19 -14.36 -5.16
CA VAL A 66 1.10 -13.52 -6.36
C VAL A 66 -0.29 -12.91 -6.47
N VAL A 67 -1.34 -13.72 -6.38
CA VAL A 67 -2.73 -13.24 -6.50
C VAL A 67 -3.06 -12.22 -5.41
N ILE A 68 -2.80 -12.57 -4.15
CA ILE A 68 -3.10 -11.69 -3.01
C ILE A 68 -2.24 -10.42 -3.06
N GLY A 69 -0.94 -10.57 -3.32
CA GLY A 69 -0.01 -9.44 -3.40
C GLY A 69 -0.44 -8.42 -4.45
N LEU A 70 -0.77 -8.88 -5.67
CA LEU A 70 -1.22 -8.01 -6.75
C LEU A 70 -2.56 -7.31 -6.44
N ILE A 71 -3.52 -8.00 -5.84
CA ILE A 71 -4.81 -7.41 -5.45
C ILE A 71 -4.60 -6.27 -4.45
N PHE A 72 -3.83 -6.52 -3.39
CA PHE A 72 -3.60 -5.51 -2.36
C PHE A 72 -2.75 -4.35 -2.86
N THR A 73 -1.70 -4.63 -3.65
CA THR A 73 -0.92 -3.57 -4.30
C THR A 73 -1.80 -2.71 -5.20
N GLY A 74 -2.62 -3.32 -6.07
CA GLY A 74 -3.53 -2.59 -6.94
C GLY A 74 -4.51 -1.70 -6.16
N ALA A 75 -5.14 -2.24 -5.12
CA ALA A 75 -6.07 -1.51 -4.28
C ALA A 75 -5.41 -0.28 -3.60
N ILE A 76 -4.22 -0.45 -3.03
CA ILE A 76 -3.50 0.64 -2.36
C ILE A 76 -3.07 1.72 -3.36
N ILE A 77 -2.59 1.32 -4.54
CA ILE A 77 -2.18 2.24 -5.58
C ILE A 77 -3.38 3.06 -6.07
N VAL A 78 -4.51 2.41 -6.39
CA VAL A 78 -5.75 3.10 -6.80
C VAL A 78 -6.22 4.07 -5.74
N MET A 79 -6.26 3.64 -4.48
CA MET A 79 -6.68 4.49 -3.36
C MET A 79 -5.75 5.68 -3.17
N ALA A 80 -4.43 5.46 -3.17
CA ALA A 80 -3.44 6.52 -3.00
C ALA A 80 -3.48 7.53 -4.16
N SER A 81 -3.59 7.06 -5.39
CA SER A 81 -3.71 7.91 -6.58
C SER A 81 -4.99 8.73 -6.55
N PHE A 82 -6.13 8.13 -6.20
CA PHE A 82 -7.40 8.85 -6.09
C PHE A 82 -7.31 10.03 -5.12
N PHE A 83 -6.77 9.79 -3.92
CA PHE A 83 -6.61 10.86 -2.94
C PHE A 83 -5.60 11.92 -3.37
N ARG A 84 -4.50 11.54 -4.02
CA ARG A 84 -3.51 12.51 -4.51
C ARG A 84 -4.07 13.43 -5.59
N VAL A 85 -4.90 12.90 -6.50
CA VAL A 85 -5.50 13.71 -7.58
C VAL A 85 -6.60 14.64 -7.05
N ASN A 86 -7.30 14.23 -5.99
CA ASN A 86 -8.39 15.01 -5.40
C ASN A 86 -7.94 15.96 -4.27
N GLU A 87 -6.63 16.12 -4.03
CA GLU A 87 -6.17 17.12 -3.05
C GLU A 87 -6.38 18.54 -3.62
N PRO A 88 -7.10 19.44 -2.91
CA PRO A 88 -7.35 20.78 -3.41
C PRO A 88 -6.03 21.50 -3.64
N GLY A 89 -5.92 22.17 -4.79
CA GLY A 89 -4.70 22.85 -5.18
C GLY A 89 -4.29 23.89 -4.15
N GLU A 90 -2.99 24.16 -4.06
CA GLU A 90 -2.43 25.19 -3.16
C GLU A 90 -3.15 26.54 -3.30
N ALA A 91 -3.51 26.92 -4.54
CA ALA A 91 -4.25 28.13 -4.84
C ALA A 91 -5.67 28.11 -4.23
N GLU A 92 -6.40 27.01 -4.39
CA GLU A 92 -7.75 26.85 -3.84
C GLU A 92 -7.75 26.86 -2.30
N LYS A 93 -6.76 26.20 -1.68
CA LYS A 93 -6.54 26.26 -0.24
C LYS A 93 -6.26 27.68 0.24
N ALA A 94 -5.47 28.46 -0.50
CA ALA A 94 -5.19 29.85 -0.19
C ALA A 94 -6.41 30.76 -0.37
N TYR A 95 -7.26 30.54 -1.38
CA TYR A 95 -8.52 31.26 -1.53
C TYR A 95 -9.51 30.95 -0.41
N LEU A 96 -9.68 29.67 -0.04
CA LEU A 96 -10.58 29.25 1.02
C LEU A 96 -10.15 29.76 2.40
N SER A 97 -8.84 29.82 2.67
CA SER A 97 -8.34 30.38 3.94
C SER A 97 -8.52 31.89 4.01
N ARG A 98 -8.34 32.59 2.88
CA ARG A 98 -8.48 34.05 2.79
C ARG A 98 -9.93 34.53 2.82
N ASN A 99 -10.84 33.75 2.22
CA ASN A 99 -12.25 34.12 2.07
C ASN A 99 -13.16 33.38 3.07
N LYS A 100 -12.60 32.75 4.11
CA LYS A 100 -13.40 32.11 5.16
C LYS A 100 -14.23 33.20 5.86
N PRO A 101 -15.57 33.18 5.76
CA PRO A 101 -16.38 34.16 6.47
C PRO A 101 -16.16 34.02 7.98
N PRO A 102 -16.17 35.13 8.75
CA PRO A 102 -16.05 35.05 10.20
C PRO A 102 -17.17 34.13 10.71
N SER A 103 -16.80 33.08 11.46
CA SER A 103 -17.80 32.21 12.06
C SER A 103 -18.58 33.05 13.06
N SER A 104 -19.86 33.29 12.77
CA SER A 104 -20.78 33.89 13.72
C SER A 104 -20.96 32.92 14.89
N ASN A 105 -20.17 33.12 15.94
CA ASN A 105 -20.43 32.58 17.27
C ASN A 105 -21.34 33.54 18.03
#